data_AF-A0A1I6YE89-F1
#
_entry.id   AF-A0A1I6YE89-F1
#
_cell.length_a   1.000
_cell.length_b   1.000
_cell.length_c   1.000
_cell.angle_alpha   90.00
_cell.angle_beta   90.00
_cell.angle_gamma   90.00
#
_symmetry.space_group_name_H-M   'P 1'
#
loop_
_entity.id
_entity.type
_entity.pdbx_description
1 polymer ?
#
loop_
_entity_poly.entity_id
_entity_poly.type
_entity_poly.pdbx_seq_one_letter_code
_entity_poly.pdbx_strand_id
1 'polypeptide(L)'
;MMKVLTGGKDGRWLAVMATALVVATWCAPAPAVQQGASISHAPHNKHRAPSAASAVSVADQDTLDADDARFFLTRVGFAPDSGEVAQYVGLTREQAVDKVLATARTESVTPLPDWVLEPIPTRDIRKTWTDDQRRDEQRLRGQRYELLRAWWVREMLGTPSPLTERMTLFWHNHFTSGQDKVQYPQQMAQQNILLRRDALGNFGELLHDVAKDPAMLQYLDGASNRKGKPNENFAREVMELFTLGEGHYTQRDVSEAARAYTGWSLDPDTQAYVWRANLHDDGDKTVLGQTGPFDGDQVLDILLARPETATFVTTKLWREFVSDTPDPARIAPIAAQFRASHYDIKVALRSLFMSDAFWDDGDRGVLVKSPVEFVVGTLRAFDIGYDNTAPFAAQIRTLGENLFYPPNVKGWPGGTIWINSSTLLARKQFVEQLFRATETARPQHMNNPVGPKIAASGAPGNMPASQPMQRAMARVGPVSQGGVRFDIDTWLAHYNTAPTAKPGLSAELQLQHAVLPLTPVDAIETDSTASAYLEALLMDPAYQLK
;
A
#
# COMPACT_ATOMS: atom_id res chain seq x y z
N MET A 1 -24.31 -0.15 50.14
CA MET A 1 -25.07 0.57 51.18
C MET A 1 -24.98 2.06 50.87
N MET A 2 -26.12 2.68 50.61
CA MET A 2 -26.30 4.04 50.09
C MET A 2 -25.87 5.12 51.09
N LYS A 3 -25.21 6.18 50.61
CA LYS A 3 -25.52 7.55 51.04
C LYS A 3 -25.04 8.57 49.99
N VAL A 4 -26.03 9.13 49.30
CA VAL A 4 -25.94 10.34 48.48
C VAL A 4 -26.45 11.51 49.34
N LEU A 5 -25.73 12.63 49.34
CA LEU A 5 -26.27 13.95 49.66
C LEU A 5 -25.85 14.94 48.55
N THR A 6 -26.79 15.13 47.63
CA THR A 6 -27.26 16.39 47.03
C THR A 6 -26.34 17.62 46.96
N GLY A 7 -26.16 18.12 45.73
CA GLY A 7 -26.65 19.46 45.37
C GLY A 7 -25.61 20.49 44.91
N GLY A 8 -25.46 20.67 43.60
CA GLY A 8 -24.75 21.82 43.00
C GLY A 8 -24.69 21.70 41.48
N LYS A 9 -25.43 22.57 40.79
CA LYS A 9 -25.80 22.52 39.37
C LYS A 9 -24.68 23.01 38.42
N ASP A 10 -24.71 22.40 37.23
CA ASP A 10 -24.35 22.89 35.90
C ASP A 10 -22.88 22.89 35.42
N GLY A 11 -22.68 22.21 34.27
CA GLY A 11 -21.65 22.60 33.27
C GLY A 11 -20.61 21.56 32.88
N ARG A 12 -21.03 20.37 32.43
CA ARG A 12 -20.17 19.20 32.09
C ARG A 12 -19.20 19.43 30.93
N TRP A 13 -17.93 19.08 31.16
CA TRP A 13 -16.93 18.72 30.16
C TRP A 13 -17.24 17.32 29.60
N LEU A 14 -17.24 17.17 28.28
CA LEU A 14 -17.31 15.87 27.59
C LEU A 14 -15.90 15.29 27.49
N ALA A 15 -15.58 14.35 28.38
CA ALA A 15 -14.48 13.42 28.22
C ALA A 15 -14.96 12.22 27.39
N VAL A 16 -14.31 11.97 26.26
CA VAL A 16 -14.50 10.75 25.46
C VAL A 16 -13.56 9.69 26.04
N MET A 17 -14.12 8.76 26.83
CA MET A 17 -13.43 7.55 27.29
C MET A 17 -13.86 6.39 26.41
N ALA A 18 -12.90 5.81 25.68
CA ALA A 18 -13.07 4.55 24.97
C ALA A 18 -12.91 3.39 25.97
N THR A 19 -14.00 2.69 26.24
CA THR A 19 -13.99 1.48 27.08
C THR A 19 -13.93 0.26 26.17
N ALA A 20 -12.79 -0.42 26.13
CA ALA A 20 -12.65 -1.73 25.49
C ALA A 20 -13.17 -2.81 26.46
N LEU A 21 -14.23 -3.51 26.07
CA LEU A 21 -14.81 -4.63 26.82
C LEU A 21 -14.09 -5.92 26.38
N VAL A 22 -13.24 -6.48 27.24
CA VAL A 22 -12.65 -7.81 27.05
C VAL A 22 -13.61 -8.85 27.62
N VAL A 23 -14.20 -9.67 26.76
CA VAL A 23 -14.91 -10.89 27.16
C VAL A 23 -13.91 -12.04 27.14
N ALA A 24 -13.43 -12.44 28.32
CA ALA A 24 -12.64 -13.64 28.50
C ALA A 24 -13.57 -14.84 28.76
N THR A 25 -13.69 -15.74 27.78
CA THR A 25 -14.27 -17.06 28.00
C THR A 25 -13.17 -18.07 28.32
N TRP A 26 -13.19 -18.54 29.56
CA TRP A 26 -12.39 -19.67 30.03
C TRP A 26 -12.99 -20.99 29.49
N CYS A 27 -12.15 -21.85 28.91
CA CYS A 27 -12.46 -23.26 28.73
C CYS A 27 -11.34 -24.10 29.35
N ALA A 28 -11.70 -24.90 30.35
CA ALA A 28 -10.84 -25.89 31.00
C ALA A 28 -10.87 -27.23 30.23
N PRO A 29 -9.87 -28.12 30.39
CA PRO A 29 -9.68 -29.29 29.55
C PRO A 29 -10.37 -30.55 30.10
N ALA A 30 -10.65 -31.51 29.22
CA ALA A 30 -11.16 -32.85 29.56
C ALA A 30 -10.51 -33.90 28.61
N PRO A 31 -10.42 -35.19 28.98
CA PRO A 31 -9.14 -35.90 29.06
C PRO A 31 -8.90 -36.96 27.98
N ALA A 32 -7.66 -37.46 27.98
CA ALA A 32 -7.14 -38.56 27.17
C ALA A 32 -7.85 -39.91 27.39
N VAL A 33 -7.98 -40.68 26.32
CA VAL A 33 -8.24 -42.14 26.34
C VAL A 33 -7.25 -42.85 25.42
N GLN A 34 -6.67 -43.92 25.96
CA GLN A 34 -5.65 -44.80 25.37
C GLN A 34 -6.25 -45.89 24.45
N GLN A 35 -5.54 -46.12 23.34
CA GLN A 35 -5.12 -47.38 22.70
C GLN A 35 -6.11 -48.55 22.44
N GLY A 36 -6.05 -49.03 21.19
CA GLY A 36 -6.38 -50.40 20.78
C GLY A 36 -5.85 -50.76 19.37
N ALA A 37 -4.75 -51.54 19.33
CA ALA A 37 -4.34 -52.59 18.36
C ALA A 37 -4.69 -52.44 16.84
N SER A 38 -3.72 -52.16 15.96
CA SER A 38 -2.80 -53.09 15.26
C SER A 38 -3.41 -53.98 14.16
N ILE A 39 -3.03 -53.76 12.89
CA ILE A 39 -2.65 -54.83 11.93
C ILE A 39 -1.52 -54.31 11.02
N SER A 40 -0.52 -55.17 10.86
CA SER A 40 0.74 -55.08 10.13
C SER A 40 0.63 -55.09 8.60
N HIS A 41 1.57 -54.44 7.91
CA HIS A 41 2.43 -55.09 6.91
C HIS A 41 3.73 -54.28 6.70
N ALA A 42 4.85 -55.01 6.66
CA ALA A 42 6.22 -54.53 6.45
C ALA A 42 6.74 -55.05 5.08
N PRO A 43 8.01 -54.87 4.70
CA PRO A 43 8.61 -53.63 4.20
C PRO A 43 9.31 -53.87 2.83
N HIS A 44 9.64 -52.79 2.10
CA HIS A 44 10.72 -52.85 1.10
C HIS A 44 11.78 -51.79 1.37
N ASN A 45 12.93 -52.30 1.78
CA ASN A 45 14.17 -51.61 2.08
C ASN A 45 14.88 -51.20 0.77
N LYS A 46 15.27 -49.94 0.61
CA LYS A 46 16.48 -49.58 -0.15
C LYS A 46 17.17 -48.38 0.51
N HIS A 47 18.32 -48.68 1.11
CA HIS A 47 19.31 -47.71 1.55
C HIS A 47 19.86 -46.89 0.37
N ARG A 48 19.95 -45.58 0.52
CA ARG A 48 21.03 -44.76 -0.04
C ARG A 48 21.25 -43.54 0.85
N ALA A 49 22.47 -43.40 1.37
CA ALA A 49 22.91 -42.27 2.19
C ALA A 49 22.95 -40.96 1.36
N PRO A 50 22.76 -39.77 1.96
CA PRO A 50 22.98 -38.52 1.26
C PRO A 50 24.47 -38.14 1.35
N SER A 51 25.12 -38.07 0.19
CA SER A 51 26.36 -37.32 0.02
C SER A 51 25.98 -35.87 -0.22
N ALA A 52 26.51 -34.97 0.61
CA ALA A 52 26.42 -33.54 0.42
C ALA A 52 27.14 -33.14 -0.88
N ALA A 53 26.37 -32.73 -1.86
CA ALA A 53 26.80 -31.92 -3.00
C ALA A 53 25.60 -31.05 -3.38
N SER A 54 25.83 -29.74 -3.42
CA SER A 54 24.84 -28.71 -3.76
C SER A 54 24.06 -29.08 -5.03
N ALA A 55 22.83 -29.52 -4.86
CA ALA A 55 21.86 -29.62 -5.93
C ALA A 55 21.23 -28.22 -6.07
N VAL A 56 21.68 -27.46 -7.07
CA VAL A 56 20.83 -26.42 -7.66
C VAL A 56 19.54 -27.14 -8.05
N SER A 57 18.40 -26.70 -7.53
CA SER A 57 17.12 -27.37 -7.77
C SER A 57 16.82 -27.35 -9.27
N VAL A 58 16.25 -28.43 -9.80
CA VAL A 58 15.88 -28.54 -11.22
C VAL A 58 14.85 -27.47 -11.63
N ALA A 59 14.17 -26.84 -10.66
CA ALA A 59 13.22 -25.74 -10.86
C ALA A 59 13.86 -24.41 -11.27
N ASP A 60 15.18 -24.21 -11.09
CA ASP A 60 15.89 -22.97 -11.49
C ASP A 60 16.09 -22.86 -13.01
N GLN A 61 15.75 -23.89 -13.79
CA GLN A 61 15.92 -23.91 -15.25
C GLN A 61 14.63 -23.69 -16.06
N ASP A 62 13.47 -23.66 -15.41
CA ASP A 62 12.21 -23.45 -16.12
C ASP A 62 12.08 -21.98 -16.53
N THR A 63 11.93 -21.76 -17.84
CA THR A 63 11.66 -20.45 -18.41
C THR A 63 10.21 -20.07 -18.24
N LEU A 64 9.94 -18.82 -17.88
CA LEU A 64 8.59 -18.27 -17.73
C LEU A 64 7.85 -18.32 -19.06
N ASP A 65 6.65 -18.91 -19.05
CA ASP A 65 5.67 -18.65 -20.08
C ASP A 65 4.95 -17.31 -19.85
N ALA A 66 3.91 -17.03 -20.64
CA ALA A 66 3.15 -15.79 -20.54
C ALA A 66 2.36 -15.68 -19.22
N ASP A 67 1.93 -16.80 -18.65
CA ASP A 67 1.13 -16.82 -17.42
C ASP A 67 2.02 -16.72 -16.20
N ASP A 68 3.16 -17.40 -16.20
CA ASP A 68 4.20 -17.26 -15.18
C ASP A 68 4.68 -15.81 -15.10
N ALA A 69 4.97 -15.18 -16.26
CA ALA A 69 5.40 -13.79 -16.34
C ALA A 69 4.31 -12.83 -15.82
N ARG A 70 3.05 -13.04 -16.19
CA ARG A 70 1.93 -12.20 -15.73
C ARG A 70 1.68 -12.35 -14.24
N PHE A 71 1.71 -13.58 -13.73
CA PHE A 71 1.61 -13.88 -12.30
C PHE A 71 2.70 -13.13 -11.53
N PHE A 72 3.97 -13.31 -11.93
CA PHE A 72 5.11 -12.68 -11.28
C PHE A 72 5.00 -11.16 -11.26
N LEU A 73 4.74 -10.53 -12.41
CA LEU A 73 4.64 -9.07 -12.53
C LEU A 73 3.42 -8.50 -11.78
N THR A 74 2.32 -9.24 -11.70
CA THR A 74 1.15 -8.85 -10.90
C THR A 74 1.45 -8.92 -9.40
N ARG A 75 2.23 -9.92 -8.95
CA ARG A 75 2.66 -10.05 -7.55
C ARG A 75 3.57 -8.91 -7.11
N VAL A 76 4.61 -8.65 -7.90
CA VAL A 76 5.70 -7.73 -7.53
C VAL A 76 5.44 -6.28 -7.94
N GLY A 77 4.40 -6.02 -8.74
CA GLY A 77 4.11 -4.72 -9.33
C GLY A 77 2.62 -4.37 -9.25
N PHE A 78 2.18 -3.60 -10.24
CA PHE A 78 0.78 -3.44 -10.60
C PHE A 78 0.60 -4.16 -11.94
N ALA A 79 -0.53 -4.86 -12.12
CA ALA A 79 -0.78 -5.75 -13.27
C ALA A 79 -0.14 -5.25 -14.57
N PRO A 80 0.64 -6.10 -15.26
CA PRO A 80 1.46 -5.67 -16.38
C PRO A 80 0.61 -5.43 -17.64
N ASP A 81 1.10 -4.58 -18.53
CA ASP A 81 0.61 -4.55 -19.92
C ASP A 81 1.21 -5.70 -20.75
N SER A 82 0.71 -5.89 -21.98
CA SER A 82 1.15 -6.97 -22.86
C SER A 82 2.63 -6.82 -23.30
N GLY A 83 3.11 -5.59 -23.44
CA GLY A 83 4.50 -5.29 -23.77
C GLY A 83 5.45 -5.65 -22.64
N GLU A 84 5.07 -5.38 -21.40
CA GLU A 84 5.81 -5.79 -20.21
C GLU A 84 5.88 -7.31 -20.09
N VAL A 85 4.76 -8.03 -20.23
CA VAL A 85 4.75 -9.51 -20.19
C VAL A 85 5.71 -10.09 -21.22
N ALA A 86 5.67 -9.60 -22.47
CA ALA A 86 6.52 -10.08 -23.54
C ALA A 86 8.03 -9.95 -23.25
N GLN A 87 8.44 -9.00 -22.41
CA GLN A 87 9.84 -8.83 -22.01
C GLN A 87 10.33 -9.84 -20.96
N TYR A 88 9.42 -10.62 -20.36
CA TYR A 88 9.73 -11.62 -19.33
C TYR A 88 9.52 -13.05 -19.80
N VAL A 89 8.68 -13.28 -20.82
CA VAL A 89 8.52 -14.58 -21.46
C VAL A 89 9.87 -15.10 -21.97
N GLY A 90 10.19 -16.35 -21.63
CA GLY A 90 11.44 -17.01 -22.00
C GLY A 90 12.63 -16.72 -21.06
N LEU A 91 12.49 -15.81 -20.08
CA LEU A 91 13.47 -15.67 -19.01
C LEU A 91 13.31 -16.81 -18.00
N THR A 92 14.39 -17.25 -17.38
CA THR A 92 14.30 -18.08 -16.16
C THR A 92 13.72 -17.27 -15.00
N ARG A 93 13.20 -17.96 -13.97
CA ARG A 93 12.74 -17.32 -12.72
C ARG A 93 13.81 -16.42 -12.11
N GLU A 94 15.05 -16.91 -12.06
CA GLU A 94 16.20 -16.14 -11.58
C GLU A 94 16.41 -14.84 -12.37
N GLN A 95 16.46 -14.94 -13.71
CA GLN A 95 16.64 -13.77 -14.57
C GLN A 95 15.51 -12.75 -14.42
N ALA A 96 14.26 -13.21 -14.27
CA ALA A 96 13.11 -12.35 -14.06
C ALA A 96 13.17 -11.61 -12.72
N VAL A 97 13.49 -12.32 -11.63
CA VAL A 97 13.67 -11.75 -10.30
C VAL A 97 14.81 -10.72 -10.30
N ASP A 98 15.97 -11.09 -10.84
CA ASP A 98 17.12 -10.20 -10.89
C ASP A 98 16.84 -8.96 -11.76
N LYS A 99 16.13 -9.12 -12.87
CA LYS A 99 15.71 -8.00 -13.72
C LYS A 99 14.82 -7.01 -12.97
N VAL A 100 13.80 -7.47 -12.24
CA VAL A 100 12.91 -6.60 -11.45
C VAL A 100 13.67 -5.87 -10.34
N LEU A 101 14.57 -6.57 -9.63
CA LEU A 101 15.35 -5.96 -8.53
C LEU A 101 16.41 -4.97 -9.04
N ALA A 102 16.92 -5.18 -10.26
CA ALA A 102 17.90 -4.32 -10.90
C ALA A 102 17.28 -3.03 -11.47
N THR A 103 16.01 -3.05 -11.87
CA THR A 103 15.28 -1.87 -12.39
C THR A 103 14.62 -1.03 -11.30
N ALA A 104 14.82 -1.38 -10.02
CA ALA A 104 14.39 -0.58 -8.88
C ALA A 104 14.94 0.85 -8.95
N ARG A 105 14.10 1.82 -8.63
CA ARG A 105 14.45 3.25 -8.61
C ARG A 105 14.40 3.78 -7.19
N THR A 106 15.00 4.94 -6.98
CA THR A 106 14.95 5.67 -5.71
C THR A 106 14.21 7.00 -5.84
N GLU A 107 13.78 7.36 -7.05
CA GLU A 107 13.13 8.61 -7.39
C GLU A 107 11.95 8.37 -8.33
N SER A 108 10.89 9.17 -8.15
CA SER A 108 9.71 9.16 -9.01
C SER A 108 10.03 9.71 -10.39
N VAL A 109 9.44 9.13 -11.44
CA VAL A 109 9.53 9.71 -12.80
C VAL A 109 8.55 10.87 -12.99
N THR A 110 7.46 10.87 -12.21
CA THR A 110 6.43 11.89 -12.21
C THR A 110 6.88 13.10 -11.38
N PRO A 111 6.97 14.31 -11.97
CA PRO A 111 7.32 15.50 -11.21
C PRO A 111 6.35 15.74 -10.05
N LEU A 112 6.92 16.00 -8.87
CA LEU A 112 6.16 16.40 -7.68
C LEU A 112 5.41 17.71 -7.94
N PRO A 113 4.25 17.93 -7.29
CA PRO A 113 3.60 19.23 -7.33
C PRO A 113 4.51 20.34 -6.77
N ASP A 114 4.58 21.49 -7.44
CA ASP A 114 5.47 22.60 -7.06
C ASP A 114 5.35 23.02 -5.58
N TRP A 115 4.13 22.95 -5.05
CA TRP A 115 3.84 23.34 -3.66
C TRP A 115 4.53 22.46 -2.61
N VAL A 116 5.02 21.27 -2.97
CA VAL A 116 5.74 20.37 -2.05
C VAL A 116 7.01 21.03 -1.53
N LEU A 117 7.64 21.89 -2.34
CA LEU A 117 8.86 22.61 -1.98
C LEU A 117 8.59 23.99 -1.35
N GLU A 118 7.33 24.42 -1.29
CA GLU A 118 6.97 25.66 -0.61
C GLU A 118 7.14 25.52 0.90
N PRO A 119 7.73 26.53 1.58
CA PRO A 119 7.93 26.49 3.02
C PRO A 119 6.60 26.46 3.77
N ILE A 120 6.57 25.69 4.86
CA ILE A 120 5.44 25.68 5.79
C ILE A 120 5.38 27.04 6.51
N PRO A 121 4.18 27.65 6.69
CA PRO A 121 4.04 28.91 7.41
C PRO A 121 4.61 28.83 8.83
N THR A 122 5.48 29.77 9.19
CA THR A 122 6.15 29.81 10.51
C THR A 122 5.17 30.07 11.65
N ARG A 123 5.60 29.84 12.89
CA ARG A 123 4.75 30.06 14.07
C ARG A 123 4.27 31.50 14.16
N ASP A 124 5.12 32.47 13.84
CA ASP A 124 4.77 33.89 13.93
C ASP A 124 3.78 34.30 12.84
N ILE A 125 3.92 33.76 11.62
CA ILE A 125 2.91 33.92 10.56
C ILE A 125 1.55 33.35 11.04
N ARG A 126 1.54 32.11 11.55
CA ARG A 126 0.31 31.44 12.02
C ARG A 126 -0.41 32.20 13.14
N LYS A 127 0.34 32.88 14.02
CA LYS A 127 -0.24 33.70 15.10
C LYS A 127 -0.95 34.94 14.60
N THR A 128 -0.51 35.52 13.49
CA THR A 128 -1.13 36.71 12.88
C THR A 128 -2.43 36.42 12.13
N TRP A 129 -2.74 35.14 11.87
CA TRP A 129 -3.89 34.79 11.06
C TRP A 129 -5.23 35.15 11.71
N THR A 130 -6.15 35.64 10.89
CA THR A 130 -7.58 35.71 11.24
C THR A 130 -8.21 34.31 11.17
N ASP A 131 -9.42 34.17 11.70
CA ASP A 131 -10.14 32.90 11.60
C ASP A 131 -10.47 32.51 10.16
N ASP A 132 -10.71 33.48 9.28
CA ASP A 132 -10.87 33.24 7.83
C ASP A 132 -9.59 32.69 7.22
N GLN A 133 -8.43 33.29 7.51
CA GLN A 133 -7.14 32.81 7.01
C GLN A 133 -6.82 31.39 7.51
N ARG A 134 -7.17 31.06 8.77
CA ARG A 134 -7.03 29.68 9.29
C ARG A 134 -7.91 28.69 8.55
N ARG A 135 -9.15 29.06 8.23
CA ARG A 135 -10.07 28.22 7.43
C ARG A 135 -9.57 28.05 6.00
N ASP A 136 -9.06 29.11 5.38
CA ASP A 136 -8.50 29.08 4.03
C ASP A 136 -7.29 28.14 3.96
N GLU A 137 -6.37 28.24 4.92
CA GLU A 137 -5.23 27.34 5.03
C GLU A 137 -5.66 25.89 5.24
N GLN A 138 -6.67 25.63 6.09
CA GLN A 138 -7.21 24.28 6.26
C GLN A 138 -7.79 23.72 4.96
N ARG A 139 -8.53 24.54 4.19
CA ARG A 139 -9.06 24.14 2.87
C ARG A 139 -7.93 23.86 1.87
N LEU A 140 -6.91 24.71 1.84
CA LEU A 140 -5.75 24.56 0.97
C LEU A 140 -4.98 23.27 1.26
N ARG A 141 -4.72 22.97 2.54
CA ARG A 141 -4.07 21.71 2.95
C ARG A 141 -4.87 20.48 2.53
N GLY A 142 -6.20 20.53 2.69
CA GLY A 142 -7.09 19.47 2.21
C GLY A 142 -6.98 19.25 0.70
N GLN A 143 -7.01 20.34 -0.09
CA GLN A 143 -6.85 20.26 -1.55
C GLN A 143 -5.48 19.71 -1.96
N ARG A 144 -4.40 20.12 -1.28
CA ARG A 144 -3.05 19.63 -1.53
C ARG A 144 -2.90 18.14 -1.24
N TYR A 145 -3.55 17.63 -0.20
CA TYR A 145 -3.61 16.19 0.04
C TYR A 145 -4.30 15.43 -1.10
N GLU A 146 -5.42 15.92 -1.62
CA GLU A 146 -6.07 15.30 -2.79
C GLU A 146 -5.15 15.32 -4.04
N LEU A 147 -4.44 16.43 -4.27
CA LEU A 147 -3.45 16.51 -5.35
C LEU A 147 -2.27 15.54 -5.14
N LEU A 148 -1.82 15.34 -3.91
CA LEU A 148 -0.74 14.42 -3.58
C LEU A 148 -1.17 12.95 -3.83
N ARG A 149 -2.41 12.59 -3.47
CA ARG A 149 -2.99 11.26 -3.79
C ARG A 149 -3.06 11.03 -5.30
N ALA A 150 -3.59 11.99 -6.04
CA ALA A 150 -3.66 11.92 -7.49
C ALA A 150 -2.26 11.82 -8.13
N TRP A 151 -1.28 12.58 -7.61
CA TRP A 151 0.10 12.50 -8.05
C TRP A 151 0.68 11.10 -7.85
N TRP A 152 0.47 10.47 -6.69
CA TRP A 152 1.03 9.16 -6.42
C TRP A 152 0.40 8.06 -7.29
N VAL A 153 -0.92 8.13 -7.52
CA VAL A 153 -1.60 7.25 -8.50
C VAL A 153 -1.01 7.42 -9.90
N ARG A 154 -0.67 8.64 -10.31
CA ARG A 154 -0.01 8.90 -11.60
C ARG A 154 1.38 8.27 -11.67
N GLU A 155 2.16 8.33 -10.59
CA GLU A 155 3.46 7.64 -10.51
C GLU A 155 3.29 6.13 -10.62
N MET A 156 2.35 5.54 -9.88
CA MET A 156 2.08 4.09 -9.93
C MET A 156 1.63 3.61 -11.32
N LEU A 157 0.92 4.46 -12.07
CA LEU A 157 0.51 4.15 -13.45
C LEU A 157 1.66 4.26 -14.45
N GLY A 158 2.53 5.26 -14.32
CA GLY A 158 3.53 5.62 -15.33
C GLY A 158 4.96 5.18 -15.05
N THR A 159 5.26 4.67 -13.86
CA THR A 159 6.63 4.30 -13.49
C THR A 159 7.12 3.07 -14.26
N PRO A 160 8.38 3.05 -14.75
CA PRO A 160 9.00 1.85 -15.30
C PRO A 160 9.49 0.89 -14.20
N SER A 161 9.25 1.21 -12.92
CA SER A 161 9.67 0.40 -11.77
C SER A 161 8.50 0.14 -10.80
N PRO A 162 7.49 -0.66 -11.20
CA PRO A 162 6.31 -0.91 -10.36
C PRO A 162 6.65 -1.48 -8.97
N LEU A 163 7.70 -2.33 -8.86
CA LEU A 163 8.15 -2.85 -7.56
C LEU A 163 8.57 -1.74 -6.59
N THR A 164 9.19 -0.66 -7.08
CA THR A 164 9.58 0.47 -6.25
C THR A 164 8.36 1.08 -5.57
N GLU A 165 7.28 1.32 -6.31
CA GLU A 165 6.06 1.91 -5.76
C GLU A 165 5.26 0.92 -4.93
N ARG A 166 5.25 -0.38 -5.27
CA ARG A 166 4.67 -1.43 -4.42
C ARG A 166 5.36 -1.48 -3.06
N MET A 167 6.70 -1.45 -3.04
CA MET A 167 7.47 -1.39 -1.79
C MET A 167 7.28 -0.06 -1.06
N THR A 168 7.20 1.08 -1.77
CA THR A 168 6.89 2.38 -1.15
C THR A 168 5.53 2.35 -0.45
N LEU A 169 4.51 1.77 -1.08
CA LEU A 169 3.17 1.59 -0.48
C LEU A 169 3.22 0.62 0.71
N PHE A 170 3.93 -0.50 0.59
CA PHE A 170 4.14 -1.45 1.68
C PHE A 170 4.79 -0.77 2.89
N TRP A 171 5.84 0.03 2.68
CA TRP A 171 6.51 0.75 3.76
C TRP A 171 5.65 1.87 4.34
N HIS A 172 4.84 2.55 3.52
CA HIS A 172 3.89 3.54 4.02
C HIS A 172 2.81 2.89 4.91
N ASN A 173 2.41 1.66 4.57
CA ASN A 173 1.50 0.88 5.39
C ASN A 173 2.19 0.34 6.66
N HIS A 174 3.47 -0.05 6.57
CA HIS A 174 4.25 -0.58 7.68
C HIS A 174 4.62 0.52 8.70
N PHE A 175 5.18 1.64 8.23
CA PHE A 175 5.54 2.82 9.00
C PHE A 175 4.41 3.85 8.93
N THR A 176 3.31 3.51 9.57
CA THR A 176 2.06 4.24 9.42
C THR A 176 2.18 5.70 9.91
N SER A 177 1.89 6.64 9.00
CA SER A 177 1.63 8.06 9.28
C SER A 177 0.42 8.53 8.48
N GLY A 178 -0.34 9.50 8.99
CA GLY A 178 -1.59 9.93 8.37
C GLY A 178 -1.90 11.42 8.49
N GLN A 179 -2.66 11.93 7.51
CA GLN A 179 -3.14 13.31 7.43
C GLN A 179 -3.94 13.76 8.67
N ASP A 180 -4.52 12.85 9.45
CA ASP A 180 -5.25 13.14 10.70
C ASP A 180 -4.37 13.82 11.76
N LYS A 181 -3.08 13.47 11.83
CA LYS A 181 -2.12 14.12 12.73
C LYS A 181 -1.03 14.91 12.00
N VAL A 182 -0.69 14.54 10.77
CA VAL A 182 0.31 15.26 9.96
C VAL A 182 -0.40 16.35 9.17
N GLN A 183 -0.37 17.57 9.70
CA GLN A 183 -1.22 18.63 9.17
C GLN A 183 -0.79 19.13 7.80
N TYR A 184 0.52 19.18 7.54
CA TYR A 184 1.08 19.77 6.33
C TYR A 184 1.41 18.68 5.29
N PRO A 185 0.75 18.69 4.12
CA PRO A 185 0.97 17.70 3.07
C PRO A 185 2.42 17.62 2.58
N GLN A 186 3.20 18.70 2.71
CA GLN A 186 4.63 18.70 2.40
C GLN A 186 5.38 17.61 3.18
N GLN A 187 5.05 17.41 4.46
CA GLN A 187 5.75 16.41 5.29
C GLN A 187 5.40 14.98 4.87
N MET A 188 4.13 14.71 4.53
CA MET A 188 3.76 13.41 3.97
C MET A 188 4.39 13.17 2.60
N ALA A 189 4.54 14.21 1.77
CA ALA A 189 5.25 14.11 0.50
C ALA A 189 6.75 13.80 0.72
N GLN A 190 7.41 14.47 1.67
CA GLN A 190 8.81 14.19 2.02
C GLN A 190 8.98 12.77 2.59
N GLN A 191 8.08 12.32 3.45
CA GLN A 191 8.09 10.94 3.94
C GLN A 191 7.93 9.95 2.78
N ASN A 192 7.01 10.20 1.83
CA ASN A 192 6.86 9.33 0.66
C ASN A 192 8.14 9.28 -0.21
N ILE A 193 8.87 10.39 -0.34
CA ILE A 193 10.17 10.44 -1.03
C ILE A 193 11.21 9.59 -0.27
N LEU A 194 11.29 9.71 1.05
CA LEU A 194 12.16 8.92 1.91
C LEU A 194 11.86 7.42 1.75
N LEU A 195 10.60 7.03 1.91
CA LEU A 195 10.16 5.63 1.77
C LEU A 195 10.49 5.05 0.40
N ARG A 196 10.38 5.86 -0.66
CA ARG A 196 10.73 5.46 -2.03
C ARG A 196 12.23 5.30 -2.22
N ARG A 197 13.01 6.25 -1.71
CA ARG A 197 14.48 6.23 -1.77
C ARG A 197 15.01 4.93 -1.17
N ASP A 198 14.45 4.49 -0.06
CA ASP A 198 14.92 3.33 0.68
C ASP A 198 14.08 2.07 0.44
N ALA A 199 13.14 2.11 -0.51
CA ALA A 199 12.13 1.07 -0.69
C ALA A 199 12.72 -0.35 -0.86
N LEU A 200 13.88 -0.43 -1.51
CA LEU A 200 14.67 -1.64 -1.68
C LEU A 200 16.12 -1.45 -1.15
N GLY A 201 16.32 -0.53 -0.20
CA GLY A 201 17.61 -0.25 0.40
C GLY A 201 17.90 -1.17 1.59
N ASN A 202 18.37 -0.58 2.68
CA ASN A 202 18.60 -1.26 3.94
C ASN A 202 17.47 -0.96 4.94
N PHE A 203 16.87 -1.98 5.55
CA PHE A 203 15.77 -1.77 6.51
C PHE A 203 16.26 -1.10 7.81
N GLY A 204 17.50 -1.33 8.23
CA GLY A 204 18.10 -0.61 9.36
C GLY A 204 18.18 0.88 9.08
N GLU A 205 18.74 1.28 7.94
CA GLU A 205 18.78 2.69 7.52
C GLU A 205 17.38 3.30 7.41
N LEU A 206 16.46 2.61 6.75
CA LEU A 206 15.06 3.03 6.62
C LEU A 206 14.40 3.22 8.00
N LEU A 207 14.64 2.32 8.96
CA LEU A 207 14.11 2.42 10.32
C LEU A 207 14.62 3.68 11.03
N HIS A 208 15.92 3.97 10.95
CA HIS A 208 16.51 5.18 11.55
C HIS A 208 15.99 6.46 10.89
N ASP A 209 15.88 6.46 9.56
CA ASP A 209 15.45 7.63 8.80
C ASP A 209 13.97 7.93 9.05
N VAL A 210 13.10 6.92 9.06
CA VAL A 210 11.69 7.07 9.41
C VAL A 210 11.50 7.47 10.88
N ALA A 211 12.29 6.93 11.81
CA ALA A 211 12.17 7.25 13.22
C ALA A 211 12.38 8.76 13.50
N LYS A 212 13.13 9.45 12.64
CA LYS A 212 13.41 10.90 12.73
C LYS A 212 12.63 11.73 11.71
N ASP A 213 11.85 11.10 10.84
CA ASP A 213 11.02 11.78 9.86
C ASP A 213 9.98 12.69 10.54
N PRO A 214 9.78 13.95 10.07
CA PRO A 214 8.82 14.87 10.67
C PRO A 214 7.37 14.40 10.67
N ALA A 215 6.92 13.61 9.68
CA ALA A 215 5.57 13.08 9.67
C ALA A 215 5.41 12.02 10.77
N MET A 216 6.37 11.10 10.90
CA MET A 216 6.39 10.06 11.93
C MET A 216 6.43 10.64 13.36
N LEU A 217 7.34 11.59 13.61
CA LEU A 217 7.47 12.23 14.92
C LEU A 217 6.22 13.01 15.35
N GLN A 218 5.43 13.54 14.39
CA GLN A 218 4.13 14.12 14.68
C GLN A 218 3.06 13.06 14.92
N TYR A 219 2.99 12.05 14.05
CA TYR A 219 1.93 11.04 14.08
C TYR A 219 1.94 10.24 15.38
N LEU A 220 3.12 9.87 15.88
CA LEU A 220 3.28 9.11 17.11
C LEU A 220 3.63 9.97 18.33
N ASP A 221 3.46 11.29 18.23
CA ASP A 221 3.69 12.26 19.30
C ASP A 221 5.15 12.28 19.84
N GLY A 222 6.09 11.73 19.06
CA GLY A 222 7.52 11.64 19.39
C GLY A 222 8.20 13.00 19.51
N ALA A 223 7.78 14.00 18.72
CA ALA A 223 8.34 15.36 18.78
C ALA A 223 8.11 16.08 20.12
N SER A 224 7.19 15.58 20.95
CA SER A 224 6.88 16.13 22.28
C SER A 224 7.62 15.43 23.43
N ASN A 225 8.38 14.37 23.11
CA ASN A 225 9.05 13.51 24.08
C ASN A 225 10.26 14.19 24.73
N ARG A 226 10.27 14.28 26.07
CA ARG A 226 11.29 15.03 26.82
C ARG A 226 11.56 14.40 28.18
N LYS A 227 12.79 14.58 28.65
CA LYS A 227 13.24 14.10 29.97
C LYS A 227 12.27 14.51 31.09
N GLY A 228 12.06 13.60 32.04
CA GLY A 228 11.12 13.76 33.14
C GLY A 228 9.64 13.57 32.78
N LYS A 229 9.28 13.55 31.49
CA LYS A 229 7.94 13.16 31.00
C LYS A 229 8.04 12.32 29.72
N PRO A 230 8.65 11.11 29.77
CA PRO A 230 8.76 10.26 28.60
C PRO A 230 7.39 9.90 28.02
N ASN A 231 7.25 9.97 26.70
CA ASN A 231 6.08 9.52 25.96
C ASN A 231 6.35 8.12 25.39
N GLU A 232 5.62 7.12 25.90
CA GLU A 232 5.80 5.72 25.53
C GLU A 232 5.21 5.33 24.18
N ASN A 233 4.35 6.18 23.58
CA ASN A 233 3.61 5.82 22.37
C ASN A 233 4.56 5.41 21.23
N PHE A 234 5.49 6.28 20.84
CA PHE A 234 6.46 5.97 19.80
C PHE A 234 7.30 4.72 20.12
N ALA A 235 7.78 4.59 21.36
CA ALA A 235 8.58 3.43 21.77
C ALA A 235 7.81 2.11 21.63
N ARG A 236 6.52 2.10 22.02
CA ARG A 236 5.65 0.94 21.88
C ARG A 236 5.44 0.59 20.41
N GLU A 237 5.06 1.55 19.58
CA GLU A 237 4.78 1.26 18.16
C GLU A 237 6.03 0.78 17.41
N VAL A 238 7.21 1.35 17.70
CA VAL A 238 8.47 0.89 17.10
C VAL A 238 8.74 -0.58 17.46
N MET A 239 8.56 -0.97 18.72
CA MET A 239 8.75 -2.36 19.16
C MET A 239 7.65 -3.30 18.62
N GLU A 240 6.38 -2.88 18.69
CA GLU A 240 5.23 -3.73 18.40
C GLU A 240 4.91 -3.84 16.92
N LEU A 241 4.90 -2.72 16.19
CA LEU A 241 4.35 -2.64 14.83
C LEU A 241 5.42 -2.57 13.75
N PHE A 242 6.60 -2.07 14.09
CA PHE A 242 7.68 -1.84 13.12
C PHE A 242 8.82 -2.86 13.21
N THR A 243 9.10 -3.41 14.41
CA THR A 243 10.26 -4.28 14.61
C THR A 243 9.93 -5.65 15.16
N LEU A 244 9.77 -5.81 16.47
CA LEU A 244 9.79 -7.12 17.13
C LEU A 244 8.47 -7.89 17.00
N GLY A 245 7.34 -7.17 16.90
CA GLY A 245 6.03 -7.77 17.07
C GLY A 245 5.62 -7.84 18.54
N GLU A 246 4.32 -8.02 18.77
CA GLU A 246 3.74 -8.16 20.10
C GLU A 246 4.31 -9.39 20.84
N GLY A 247 4.57 -9.25 22.14
CA GLY A 247 5.02 -10.35 23.01
C GLY A 247 6.54 -10.55 23.11
N HIS A 248 7.33 -9.72 22.41
CA HIS A 248 8.80 -9.84 22.36
C HIS A 248 9.56 -8.78 23.18
N TYR A 249 8.84 -7.98 23.97
CA TYR A 249 9.37 -6.95 24.86
C TYR A 249 8.49 -6.83 26.11
N THR A 250 9.00 -6.20 27.16
CA THR A 250 8.25 -5.92 28.38
C THR A 250 7.78 -4.47 28.44
N GLN A 251 6.82 -4.17 29.32
CA GLN A 251 6.43 -2.78 29.60
C GLN A 251 7.62 -1.92 30.07
N ARG A 252 8.58 -2.52 30.78
CA ARG A 252 9.79 -1.80 31.21
C ARG A 252 10.66 -1.40 30.02
N ASP A 253 10.81 -2.28 29.04
CA ASP A 253 11.57 -1.97 27.82
C ASP A 253 10.95 -0.78 27.09
N VAL A 254 9.62 -0.70 27.02
CA VAL A 254 8.90 0.44 26.44
C VAL A 254 9.22 1.73 27.20
N SER A 255 9.09 1.73 28.53
CA SER A 255 9.38 2.92 29.35
C SER A 255 10.84 3.39 29.22
N GLU A 256 11.79 2.45 29.17
CA GLU A 256 13.22 2.75 29.08
C GLU A 256 13.62 3.21 27.67
N ALA A 257 13.06 2.61 26.62
CA ALA A 257 13.20 3.09 25.25
C ALA A 257 12.59 4.48 25.07
N ALA A 258 11.44 4.75 25.68
CA ALA A 258 10.82 6.07 25.66
C ALA A 258 11.73 7.16 26.25
N ARG A 259 12.50 6.83 27.29
CA ARG A 259 13.54 7.73 27.83
C ARG A 259 14.65 7.98 26.81
N ALA A 260 15.07 6.97 26.06
CA ALA A 260 16.11 7.09 25.03
C ALA A 260 15.69 8.00 23.88
N TYR A 261 14.42 7.98 23.48
CA TYR A 261 13.88 8.84 22.42
C TYR A 261 13.63 10.31 22.86
N THR A 262 13.88 10.67 24.12
CA THR A 262 13.71 12.05 24.56
C THR A 262 14.70 12.98 23.86
N GLY A 263 14.27 14.20 23.51
CA GLY A 263 15.12 15.18 22.83
C GLY A 263 15.01 15.16 21.30
N TRP A 264 14.43 14.11 20.70
CA TRP A 264 13.97 14.15 19.31
C TRP A 264 12.78 15.10 19.19
N SER A 265 12.89 16.09 18.32
CA SER A 265 11.89 17.14 18.22
C SER A 265 11.80 17.69 16.80
N LEU A 266 10.77 18.52 16.56
CA LEU A 266 10.69 19.38 15.39
C LEU A 266 11.00 20.83 15.73
N ASP A 267 11.63 21.52 14.79
CA ASP A 267 11.76 22.96 14.78
C ASP A 267 10.37 23.61 14.51
N PRO A 268 9.91 24.56 15.33
CA PRO A 268 8.54 25.08 15.25
C PRO A 268 8.24 25.88 13.97
N ASP A 269 9.26 26.34 13.25
CA ASP A 269 9.11 27.21 12.09
C ASP A 269 9.37 26.46 10.78
N THR A 270 10.46 25.69 10.72
CA THR A 270 10.79 24.86 9.54
C THR A 270 10.08 23.51 9.55
N GLN A 271 9.63 23.04 10.72
CA GLN A 271 9.07 21.71 10.93
C GLN A 271 10.01 20.55 10.57
N ALA A 272 11.31 20.84 10.46
CA ALA A 272 12.35 19.84 10.28
C ALA A 272 12.73 19.18 11.62
N TYR A 273 13.29 17.98 11.54
CA TYR A 273 13.90 17.31 12.69
C TYR A 273 14.99 18.18 13.33
N VAL A 274 15.02 18.18 14.66
CA VAL A 274 16.08 18.80 15.45
C VAL A 274 16.35 17.99 16.70
N TRP A 275 17.63 17.74 16.98
CA TRP A 275 18.09 17.17 18.23
C TRP A 275 18.20 18.24 19.33
N ARG A 276 17.56 18.00 20.48
CA ARG A 276 17.61 18.89 21.65
C ARG A 276 18.22 18.18 22.85
N ALA A 277 19.54 18.19 22.93
CA ALA A 277 20.30 17.57 24.02
C ALA A 277 19.82 17.98 25.42
N ASN A 278 19.44 19.25 25.62
CA ASN A 278 18.93 19.72 26.91
C ASN A 278 17.59 19.08 27.34
N LEU A 279 16.86 18.47 26.41
CA LEU A 279 15.61 17.74 26.65
C LEU A 279 15.81 16.22 26.69
N HIS A 280 17.01 15.71 26.43
CA HIS A 280 17.34 14.29 26.50
C HIS A 280 17.59 13.84 27.95
N ASP A 281 17.18 12.61 28.26
CA ASP A 281 17.51 11.90 29.47
C ASP A 281 18.83 11.15 29.27
N ASP A 282 19.94 11.71 29.73
CA ASP A 282 21.28 11.10 29.61
C ASP A 282 21.54 9.97 30.63
N GLY A 283 20.55 9.61 31.45
CA GLY A 283 20.71 8.55 32.46
C GLY A 283 20.83 7.16 31.84
N ASP A 284 21.30 6.21 32.63
CA ASP A 284 21.33 4.79 32.23
C ASP A 284 19.90 4.28 31.97
N LYS A 285 19.79 3.47 30.93
CA LYS A 285 18.55 2.86 30.43
C LYS A 285 18.78 1.38 30.24
N THR A 286 17.81 0.55 30.60
CA THR A 286 17.86 -0.90 30.35
C THR A 286 16.81 -1.31 29.34
N VAL A 287 17.25 -1.73 28.14
CA VAL A 287 16.39 -2.13 27.04
C VAL A 287 16.80 -3.52 26.56
N LEU A 288 15.87 -4.48 26.59
CA LEU A 288 16.04 -5.87 26.18
C LEU A 288 17.26 -6.56 26.82
N GLY A 289 17.48 -6.27 28.10
CA GLY A 289 18.57 -6.83 28.91
C GLY A 289 19.94 -6.15 28.73
N GLN A 290 20.04 -5.14 27.87
CA GLN A 290 21.25 -4.31 27.74
C GLN A 290 21.09 -3.04 28.57
N THR A 291 22.16 -2.57 29.22
CA THR A 291 22.15 -1.36 30.04
C THR A 291 23.26 -0.39 29.61
N GLY A 292 22.90 0.88 29.47
CA GLY A 292 23.84 1.97 29.18
C GLY A 292 23.12 3.30 29.02
N PRO A 293 23.85 4.41 28.82
CA PRO A 293 23.27 5.73 28.61
C PRO A 293 22.75 5.87 27.17
N PHE A 294 21.83 4.98 26.76
CA PHE A 294 21.41 4.85 25.37
C PHE A 294 20.65 6.09 24.87
N ASP A 295 20.99 6.54 23.67
CA ASP A 295 20.14 7.45 22.90
C ASP A 295 19.13 6.68 22.04
N GLY A 296 18.29 7.41 21.30
CA GLY A 296 17.27 6.80 20.47
C GLY A 296 17.82 5.95 19.32
N ASP A 297 18.96 6.33 18.72
CA ASP A 297 19.57 5.55 17.65
C ASP A 297 20.09 4.21 18.18
N GLN A 298 20.76 4.22 19.33
CA GLN A 298 21.26 3.01 19.97
C GLN A 298 20.12 2.06 20.39
N VAL A 299 18.95 2.58 20.76
CA VAL A 299 17.79 1.72 20.99
C VAL A 299 17.31 1.06 19.70
N LEU A 300 17.28 1.77 18.56
CA LEU A 300 16.96 1.15 17.27
C LEU A 300 17.96 0.05 16.91
N ASP A 301 19.26 0.27 17.15
CA ASP A 301 20.31 -0.74 16.97
C ASP A 301 20.09 -1.98 17.84
N ILE A 302 19.69 -1.79 19.11
CA ILE A 302 19.34 -2.89 20.03
C ILE A 302 18.16 -3.70 19.47
N LEU A 303 17.16 -3.05 18.89
CA LEU A 303 16.03 -3.71 18.25
C LEU A 303 16.47 -4.48 17.01
N LEU A 304 17.24 -3.87 16.11
CA LEU A 304 17.80 -4.53 14.93
C LEU A 304 18.69 -5.73 15.30
N ALA A 305 19.35 -5.70 16.46
CA ALA A 305 20.12 -6.82 16.98
C ALA A 305 19.26 -8.02 17.45
N ARG A 306 17.92 -7.94 17.43
CA ARG A 306 17.03 -9.05 17.76
C ARG A 306 16.64 -9.89 16.53
N PRO A 307 16.76 -11.24 16.55
CA PRO A 307 16.31 -12.07 15.43
C PRO A 307 14.81 -11.96 15.15
N GLU A 308 14.03 -11.57 16.16
CA GLU A 308 12.60 -11.31 16.06
C GLU A 308 12.29 -10.22 15.02
N THR A 309 13.13 -9.18 14.90
CA THR A 309 12.93 -8.09 13.92
C THR A 309 12.98 -8.60 12.49
N ALA A 310 13.97 -9.40 12.14
CA ALA A 310 14.05 -9.99 10.81
C ALA A 310 12.86 -10.92 10.53
N THR A 311 12.48 -11.73 11.51
CA THR A 311 11.33 -12.64 11.39
C THR A 311 10.04 -11.87 11.16
N PHE A 312 9.80 -10.81 11.92
CA PHE A 312 8.60 -9.98 11.82
C PHE A 312 8.49 -9.30 10.46
N VAL A 313 9.55 -8.63 10.00
CA VAL A 313 9.56 -7.93 8.71
C VAL A 313 9.39 -8.92 7.56
N THR A 314 10.12 -10.04 7.56
CA THR A 314 9.98 -11.08 6.54
C THR A 314 8.58 -11.70 6.54
N THR A 315 7.97 -11.88 7.71
CA THR A 315 6.57 -12.36 7.80
C THR A 315 5.58 -11.35 7.18
N LYS A 316 5.82 -10.05 7.32
CA LYS A 316 5.01 -9.03 6.64
C LYS A 316 5.22 -9.06 5.11
N LEU A 317 6.46 -9.21 4.65
CA LEU A 317 6.75 -9.36 3.21
C LEU A 317 6.11 -10.64 2.62
N TRP A 318 6.11 -11.74 3.37
CA TRP A 318 5.41 -12.97 2.98
C TRP A 318 3.92 -12.72 2.74
N ARG A 319 3.25 -12.04 3.66
CA ARG A 319 1.83 -11.69 3.52
C ARG A 319 1.53 -10.76 2.35
N GLU A 320 2.50 -9.93 1.97
CA GLU A 320 2.36 -9.01 0.86
C GLU A 320 2.46 -9.70 -0.50
N PHE A 321 3.37 -10.67 -0.63
CA PHE A 321 3.78 -11.21 -1.93
C PHE A 321 3.50 -12.70 -2.15
N VAL A 322 3.38 -13.52 -1.10
CA VAL A 322 3.21 -14.97 -1.22
C VAL A 322 1.79 -15.37 -0.84
N SER A 323 1.45 -15.29 0.45
CA SER A 323 0.19 -15.83 0.98
C SER A 323 -0.22 -15.13 2.27
N ASP A 324 -1.52 -15.00 2.52
CA ASP A 324 -2.07 -14.38 3.72
C ASP A 324 -1.80 -15.20 5.00
N THR A 325 -1.47 -16.47 4.78
CA THR A 325 -1.16 -17.48 5.78
C THR A 325 0.35 -17.68 5.84
N PRO A 326 1.04 -17.19 6.89
CA PRO A 326 2.48 -17.37 7.03
C PRO A 326 2.86 -18.84 7.25
N ASP A 327 3.93 -19.26 6.60
CA ASP A 327 4.61 -20.55 6.88
C ASP A 327 5.93 -20.28 7.60
N PRO A 328 6.01 -20.44 8.94
CA PRO A 328 7.22 -20.18 9.70
C PRO A 328 8.44 -21.00 9.23
N ALA A 329 8.22 -22.22 8.72
CA ALA A 329 9.32 -23.08 8.27
C ALA A 329 9.97 -22.54 6.99
N ARG A 330 9.18 -21.95 6.09
CA ARG A 330 9.67 -21.32 4.86
C ARG A 330 10.14 -19.88 5.09
N ILE A 331 9.56 -19.15 6.04
CA ILE A 331 9.95 -17.78 6.40
C ILE A 331 11.29 -17.74 7.14
N ALA A 332 11.54 -18.67 8.05
CA ALA A 332 12.75 -18.70 8.88
C ALA A 332 14.07 -18.60 8.09
N PRO A 333 14.32 -19.37 7.01
CA PRO A 333 15.55 -19.24 6.23
C PRO A 333 15.68 -17.88 5.52
N ILE A 334 14.58 -17.30 5.04
CA ILE A 334 14.58 -15.98 4.40
C ILE A 334 14.91 -14.90 5.44
N ALA A 335 14.28 -14.96 6.62
CA ALA A 335 14.56 -14.04 7.72
C ALA A 335 16.02 -14.13 8.20
N ALA A 336 16.58 -15.34 8.26
CA ALA A 336 17.98 -15.55 8.61
C ALA A 336 18.92 -14.91 7.57
N GLN A 337 18.64 -15.06 6.28
CA GLN A 337 19.42 -14.42 5.21
C GLN A 337 19.30 -12.88 5.24
N PHE A 338 18.09 -12.37 5.43
CA PHE A 338 17.84 -10.93 5.57
C PHE A 338 18.63 -10.32 6.74
N ARG A 339 18.68 -11.02 7.88
CA ARG A 339 19.47 -10.59 9.02
C ARG A 339 20.97 -10.68 8.75
N ALA A 340 21.43 -11.77 8.12
CA ALA A 340 22.83 -12.00 7.82
C ALA A 340 23.39 -11.02 6.77
N SER A 341 22.55 -10.52 5.86
CA SER A 341 22.89 -9.43 4.93
C SER A 341 22.87 -8.05 5.59
N HIS A 342 22.81 -7.98 6.92
CA HIS A 342 22.66 -6.73 7.67
C HIS A 342 21.41 -5.94 7.26
N TYR A 343 20.27 -6.61 7.04
CA TYR A 343 18.99 -6.00 6.69
C TYR A 343 18.93 -5.39 5.27
N ASP A 344 19.65 -5.94 4.31
CA ASP A 344 19.45 -5.61 2.89
C ASP A 344 18.08 -6.13 2.39
N ILE A 345 17.20 -5.20 2.01
CA ILE A 345 15.83 -5.50 1.58
C ILE A 345 15.83 -6.26 0.25
N LYS A 346 16.76 -5.98 -0.68
CA LYS A 346 16.85 -6.73 -1.94
C LYS A 346 17.20 -8.19 -1.69
N VAL A 347 18.07 -8.48 -0.72
CA VAL A 347 18.37 -9.86 -0.34
C VAL A 347 17.11 -10.57 0.15
N ALA A 348 16.32 -9.94 1.03
CA ALA A 348 15.07 -10.52 1.52
C ALA A 348 14.06 -10.78 0.38
N LEU A 349 13.86 -9.78 -0.50
CA LEU A 349 12.93 -9.89 -1.63
C LEU A 349 13.38 -10.96 -2.63
N ARG A 350 14.68 -11.01 -2.96
CA ARG A 350 15.23 -12.03 -3.86
C ARG A 350 15.00 -13.43 -3.29
N SER A 351 15.32 -13.64 -2.01
CA SER A 351 15.13 -14.95 -1.38
C SER A 351 13.65 -15.34 -1.25
N LEU A 352 12.76 -14.36 -1.09
CA LEU A 352 11.31 -14.56 -1.12
C LEU A 352 10.82 -14.98 -2.51
N PHE A 353 11.18 -14.22 -3.55
CA PHE A 353 10.72 -14.46 -4.92
C PHE A 353 11.38 -15.68 -5.58
N MET A 354 12.53 -16.14 -5.08
CA MET A 354 13.15 -17.40 -5.51
C MET A 354 12.70 -18.61 -4.69
N SER A 355 11.81 -18.44 -3.71
CA SER A 355 11.31 -19.56 -2.92
C SER A 355 10.33 -20.42 -3.73
N ASP A 356 10.34 -21.73 -3.49
CA ASP A 356 9.37 -22.66 -4.10
C ASP A 356 7.93 -22.26 -3.79
N ALA A 357 7.67 -21.66 -2.62
CA ALA A 357 6.35 -21.17 -2.22
C ALA A 357 5.81 -20.10 -3.14
N PHE A 358 6.65 -19.15 -3.54
CA PHE A 358 6.22 -18.05 -4.38
C PHE A 358 5.72 -18.54 -5.75
N TRP A 359 6.27 -19.65 -6.24
CA TRP A 359 5.91 -20.24 -7.54
C TRP A 359 5.01 -21.48 -7.43
N ASP A 360 4.50 -21.80 -6.25
CA ASP A 360 3.59 -22.92 -6.05
C ASP A 360 2.23 -22.60 -6.66
N ASP A 361 1.67 -23.51 -7.45
CA ASP A 361 0.35 -23.31 -8.06
C ASP A 361 -0.75 -23.11 -7.01
N GLY A 362 -0.58 -23.67 -5.81
CA GLY A 362 -1.49 -23.49 -4.68
C GLY A 362 -1.47 -22.08 -4.06
N ASP A 363 -0.41 -21.30 -4.31
CA ASP A 363 -0.26 -19.91 -3.84
C ASP A 363 -0.56 -18.87 -4.97
N ARG A 364 -1.05 -19.33 -6.12
CA ARG A 364 -1.57 -18.46 -7.20
C ARG A 364 -2.99 -18.01 -6.90
N GLY A 365 -3.26 -16.71 -7.05
CA GLY A 365 -4.62 -16.18 -6.84
C GLY A 365 -5.12 -16.29 -5.40
N VAL A 366 -4.24 -16.40 -4.39
CA VAL A 366 -4.65 -16.52 -2.98
C VAL A 366 -4.74 -15.19 -2.24
N LEU A 367 -4.18 -14.10 -2.79
CA LEU A 367 -4.28 -12.79 -2.15
C LEU A 367 -5.36 -11.93 -2.81
N VAL A 368 -6.12 -11.23 -1.98
CA VAL A 368 -7.04 -10.19 -2.44
C VAL A 368 -6.25 -8.94 -2.84
N LYS A 369 -6.48 -8.43 -4.05
CA LYS A 369 -5.94 -7.15 -4.52
C LYS A 369 -6.40 -6.01 -3.60
N SER A 370 -5.47 -5.22 -3.08
CA SER A 370 -5.83 -3.97 -2.39
C SER A 370 -6.59 -3.03 -3.35
N PRO A 371 -7.34 -2.05 -2.84
CA PRO A 371 -7.97 -1.04 -3.69
C PRO A 371 -7.02 -0.34 -4.67
N VAL A 372 -5.80 0.01 -4.24
CA VAL A 372 -4.77 0.58 -5.12
C VAL A 372 -4.41 -0.41 -6.22
N GLU A 373 -4.10 -1.66 -5.86
CA GLU A 373 -3.71 -2.69 -6.83
C GLU A 373 -4.82 -2.99 -7.84
N PHE A 374 -6.07 -3.03 -7.37
CA PHE A 374 -7.23 -3.24 -8.22
C PHE A 374 -7.41 -2.10 -9.21
N VAL A 375 -7.41 -0.84 -8.75
CA VAL A 375 -7.64 0.32 -9.62
C VAL A 375 -6.46 0.53 -10.57
N VAL A 376 -5.23 0.63 -10.03
CA VAL A 376 -4.03 0.86 -10.85
C VAL A 376 -3.77 -0.31 -11.79
N GLY A 377 -3.90 -1.55 -11.30
CA GLY A 377 -3.70 -2.76 -12.10
C GLY A 377 -4.71 -2.87 -13.23
N THR A 378 -6.00 -2.59 -12.98
CA THR A 378 -7.01 -2.56 -14.06
C THR A 378 -6.67 -1.50 -15.11
N LEU A 379 -6.31 -0.28 -14.69
CA LEU A 379 -5.98 0.79 -15.63
C LEU A 379 -4.78 0.45 -16.52
N ARG A 380 -3.77 -0.23 -15.96
CA ARG A 380 -2.57 -0.68 -16.70
C ARG A 380 -2.87 -1.85 -17.64
N ALA A 381 -3.54 -2.89 -17.13
CA ALA A 381 -3.85 -4.10 -17.90
C ALA A 381 -4.68 -3.80 -19.16
N PHE A 382 -5.52 -2.76 -19.11
CA PHE A 382 -6.38 -2.33 -20.21
C PHE A 382 -5.88 -1.11 -20.99
N ASP A 383 -4.66 -0.64 -20.71
CA ASP A 383 -4.07 0.56 -21.34
C ASP A 383 -5.05 1.75 -21.39
N ILE A 384 -5.65 2.05 -20.24
CA ILE A 384 -6.70 3.05 -20.14
C ILE A 384 -6.11 4.45 -20.28
N GLY A 385 -6.56 5.19 -21.29
CA GLY A 385 -6.26 6.61 -21.45
C GLY A 385 -7.03 7.47 -20.45
N TYR A 386 -6.36 8.45 -19.85
CA TYR A 386 -6.94 9.38 -18.88
C TYR A 386 -6.35 10.79 -18.99
N ASP A 387 -7.15 11.80 -18.66
CA ASP A 387 -6.69 13.20 -18.65
C ASP A 387 -6.07 13.61 -17.29
N ASN A 388 -6.56 13.01 -16.19
CA ASN A 388 -6.04 13.21 -14.84
C ASN A 388 -6.39 12.01 -13.94
N THR A 389 -5.69 11.91 -12.80
CA THR A 389 -5.74 10.75 -11.90
C THR A 389 -6.55 10.99 -10.62
N ALA A 390 -7.15 12.18 -10.44
CA ALA A 390 -7.92 12.51 -9.25
C ALA A 390 -9.18 11.63 -9.06
N PRO A 391 -9.97 11.31 -10.12
CA PRO A 391 -11.08 10.36 -10.01
C PRO A 391 -10.65 8.97 -9.53
N PHE A 392 -9.48 8.48 -9.96
CA PHE A 392 -8.97 7.17 -9.55
C PHE A 392 -8.50 7.17 -8.10
N ALA A 393 -7.83 8.24 -7.65
CA ALA A 393 -7.52 8.42 -6.22
C ALA A 393 -8.79 8.45 -5.36
N ALA A 394 -9.85 9.13 -5.83
CA ALA A 394 -11.14 9.13 -5.14
C ALA A 394 -11.81 7.75 -5.13
N GLN A 395 -11.68 6.97 -6.20
CA GLN A 395 -12.19 5.60 -6.28
C GLN A 395 -11.46 4.68 -5.30
N ILE A 396 -10.12 4.74 -5.25
CA ILE A 396 -9.29 3.99 -4.32
C ILE A 396 -9.72 4.28 -2.86
N ARG A 397 -9.97 5.55 -2.53
CA ARG A 397 -10.52 5.95 -1.23
C ARG A 397 -11.91 5.35 -0.97
N THR A 398 -12.82 5.39 -1.93
CA THR A 398 -14.17 4.81 -1.81
C THR A 398 -14.12 3.30 -1.54
N LEU A 399 -13.11 2.63 -2.09
CA LEU A 399 -12.85 1.20 -1.88
C LEU A 399 -12.14 0.89 -0.56
N GLY A 400 -11.71 1.90 0.20
CA GLY A 400 -11.23 1.77 1.58
C GLY A 400 -9.75 2.12 1.81
N GLU A 401 -8.96 2.38 0.77
CA GLU A 401 -7.52 2.64 0.88
C GLU A 401 -7.17 4.11 0.64
N ASN A 402 -7.60 5.00 1.53
CA ASN A 402 -7.37 6.44 1.37
C ASN A 402 -5.88 6.80 1.53
N LEU A 403 -5.09 6.79 0.46
CA LEU A 403 -3.64 7.10 0.48
C LEU A 403 -3.29 8.31 1.38
N PHE A 404 -2.20 8.22 2.15
CA PHE A 404 -1.80 9.19 3.19
C PHE A 404 -2.79 9.36 4.35
N TYR A 405 -3.77 8.46 4.48
CA TYR A 405 -4.78 8.47 5.54
C TYR A 405 -5.17 7.05 5.97
N PRO A 406 -4.21 6.29 6.53
CA PRO A 406 -4.48 4.97 7.10
C PRO A 406 -5.50 5.08 8.26
N PRO A 407 -6.34 4.05 8.48
CA PRO A 407 -7.44 4.12 9.45
C PRO A 407 -6.99 4.16 10.91
N ASN A 408 -5.80 3.64 11.22
CA ASN A 408 -5.17 3.68 12.55
C ASN A 408 -3.67 3.34 12.42
N VAL A 409 -2.94 3.36 13.55
CA VAL A 409 -1.49 3.11 13.64
C VAL A 409 -1.01 1.75 13.10
N LYS A 410 -1.90 0.77 12.91
CA LYS A 410 -1.59 -0.54 12.31
C LYS A 410 -1.62 -0.52 10.77
N GLY A 411 -1.96 0.62 10.17
CA GLY A 411 -2.10 0.77 8.73
C GLY A 411 -3.45 0.29 8.19
N TRP A 412 -3.52 0.04 6.90
CA TRP A 412 -4.63 -0.63 6.24
C TRP A 412 -4.56 -2.15 6.45
N PRO A 413 -5.62 -2.77 6.98
CA PRO A 413 -5.71 -4.21 7.07
C PRO A 413 -5.82 -4.81 5.65
N GLY A 414 -5.08 -5.89 5.39
CA GLY A 414 -5.12 -6.61 4.12
C GLY A 414 -6.23 -7.67 4.03
N GLY A 415 -6.21 -8.44 2.94
CA GLY A 415 -7.03 -9.64 2.78
C GLY A 415 -8.52 -9.37 2.54
N THR A 416 -9.37 -10.24 3.07
CA THR A 416 -10.82 -10.26 2.79
C THR A 416 -11.58 -9.04 3.28
N ILE A 417 -10.99 -8.20 4.13
CA ILE A 417 -11.61 -6.95 4.59
C ILE A 417 -11.87 -5.97 3.44
N TRP A 418 -11.12 -6.09 2.33
CA TRP A 418 -11.32 -5.33 1.11
C TRP A 418 -12.54 -5.76 0.29
N ILE A 419 -13.16 -6.89 0.66
CA ILE A 419 -14.30 -7.48 -0.03
C ILE A 419 -15.49 -7.55 0.94
N ASN A 420 -16.45 -6.67 0.71
CA ASN A 420 -17.75 -6.66 1.36
C ASN A 420 -18.82 -6.21 0.36
N SER A 421 -20.09 -6.24 0.76
CA SER A 421 -21.20 -5.95 -0.16
C SER A 421 -21.10 -4.58 -0.86
N SER A 422 -20.58 -3.55 -0.18
CA SER A 422 -20.45 -2.21 -0.76
C SER A 422 -19.21 -2.07 -1.66
N THR A 423 -18.06 -2.57 -1.21
CA THR A 423 -16.80 -2.51 -1.97
C THR A 423 -16.83 -3.40 -3.21
N LEU A 424 -17.47 -4.56 -3.16
CA LEU A 424 -17.64 -5.44 -4.32
C LEU A 424 -18.51 -4.78 -5.40
N LEU A 425 -19.62 -4.14 -5.01
CA LEU A 425 -20.44 -3.37 -5.93
C LEU A 425 -19.66 -2.19 -6.54
N ALA A 426 -18.88 -1.46 -5.73
CA ALA A 426 -18.07 -0.36 -6.22
C ALA A 426 -16.93 -0.80 -7.16
N ARG A 427 -16.33 -1.98 -6.92
CA ARG A 427 -15.34 -2.60 -7.81
C ARG A 427 -15.98 -2.98 -9.15
N LYS A 428 -17.15 -3.60 -9.12
CA LYS A 428 -17.96 -3.90 -10.32
C LYS A 428 -18.31 -2.63 -11.11
N GLN A 429 -18.84 -1.61 -10.44
CA GLN A 429 -19.19 -0.33 -11.08
C GLN A 429 -17.98 0.35 -11.72
N PHE A 430 -16.80 0.27 -11.09
CA PHE A 430 -15.57 0.82 -11.66
C PHE A 430 -15.22 0.13 -12.99
N VAL A 431 -15.26 -1.20 -13.02
CA VAL A 431 -15.01 -1.97 -14.24
C VAL A 431 -16.05 -1.66 -15.32
N GLU A 432 -17.35 -1.70 -14.99
CA GLU A 432 -18.43 -1.36 -15.96
C GLU A 432 -18.25 0.04 -16.56
N GLN A 433 -17.79 1.01 -15.77
CA GLN A 433 -17.56 2.37 -16.23
C GLN A 433 -16.47 2.43 -17.31
N LEU A 434 -15.44 1.57 -17.24
CA LEU A 434 -14.40 1.47 -18.27
C LEU A 434 -15.00 1.05 -19.62
N PHE A 435 -15.94 0.09 -19.62
CA PHE A 435 -16.58 -0.39 -20.85
C PHE A 435 -17.59 0.61 -21.42
N ARG A 436 -18.36 1.31 -20.61
CA ARG A 436 -19.30 2.35 -21.10
C ARG A 436 -18.59 3.53 -21.77
N ALA A 437 -17.37 3.83 -21.34
CA ALA A 437 -16.54 4.86 -21.97
C ALA A 437 -16.08 4.50 -23.39
N THR A 438 -16.05 3.20 -23.74
CA THR A 438 -15.75 2.72 -25.11
C THR A 438 -16.92 2.99 -26.07
N GLU A 439 -18.16 2.79 -25.60
CA GLU A 439 -19.37 2.84 -26.44
C GLU A 439 -19.73 4.28 -26.85
N THR A 440 -19.46 5.24 -25.97
CA THR A 440 -19.72 6.67 -26.20
C THR A 440 -18.67 7.36 -27.07
N ALA A 441 -17.48 6.76 -27.21
CA ALA A 441 -16.40 7.24 -28.09
C ALA A 441 -16.57 6.80 -29.55
N ARG A 442 -17.46 5.84 -29.84
CA ARG A 442 -17.81 5.45 -31.21
C ARG A 442 -18.71 6.53 -31.83
N PRO A 443 -18.35 7.15 -32.97
CA PRO A 443 -19.26 8.05 -33.65
C PRO A 443 -20.52 7.27 -34.01
N GLN A 444 -21.65 7.61 -33.41
CA GLN A 444 -22.95 7.19 -33.93
C GLN A 444 -23.03 7.72 -35.36
N HIS A 445 -23.05 6.81 -36.33
CA HIS A 445 -23.41 7.13 -37.72
C HIS A 445 -24.88 7.59 -37.74
N MET A 446 -25.11 8.85 -37.37
CA MET A 446 -26.39 9.52 -37.54
C MET A 446 -26.52 9.92 -39.01
N ASN A 447 -27.04 8.99 -39.81
CA ASN A 447 -27.76 9.38 -41.01
C ASN A 447 -29.02 10.13 -40.58
N ASN A 448 -28.98 11.46 -40.64
CA ASN A 448 -30.21 12.24 -40.69
C ASN A 448 -30.13 13.34 -41.74
N PRO A 449 -31.20 13.55 -42.55
CA PRO A 449 -31.20 14.51 -43.65
C PRO A 449 -31.22 15.95 -43.12
N VAL A 450 -30.48 16.82 -43.80
CA VAL A 450 -30.42 18.26 -43.55
C VAL A 450 -31.78 18.91 -43.79
N GLY A 451 -32.35 19.51 -42.73
CA GLY A 451 -33.43 20.50 -42.80
C GLY A 451 -32.92 21.88 -42.33
N PRO A 452 -33.37 23.00 -42.91
CA PRO A 452 -32.65 24.27 -42.85
C PRO A 452 -32.81 25.03 -41.52
N LYS A 453 -31.70 25.70 -41.15
CA LYS A 453 -31.54 26.58 -39.98
C LYS A 453 -32.45 27.81 -40.04
N ILE A 454 -33.03 28.16 -38.89
CA ILE A 454 -33.50 29.53 -38.61
C ILE A 454 -32.63 30.08 -37.47
N ALA A 455 -31.97 31.21 -37.75
CA ALA A 455 -31.15 31.95 -36.80
C ALA A 455 -32.02 32.93 -36.00
N ALA A 456 -31.72 33.09 -34.71
CA ALA A 456 -32.11 34.29 -33.96
C ALA A 456 -31.05 34.64 -32.92
N SER A 457 -30.58 35.87 -33.07
CA SER A 457 -29.62 36.66 -32.30
C SER A 457 -30.18 37.17 -30.97
N GLY A 458 -29.29 37.40 -29.99
CA GLY A 458 -29.58 38.28 -28.86
C GLY A 458 -28.52 38.27 -27.76
N ALA A 459 -27.59 39.22 -27.81
CA ALA A 459 -26.91 39.76 -26.62
C ALA A 459 -27.68 41.00 -26.14
N PRO A 460 -27.59 41.45 -24.87
CA PRO A 460 -26.44 42.28 -24.47
C PRO A 460 -26.08 42.29 -22.96
N GLY A 461 -24.97 42.95 -22.61
CA GLY A 461 -24.86 43.68 -21.34
C GLY A 461 -23.54 43.52 -20.58
N ASN A 462 -22.64 44.48 -20.75
CA ASN A 462 -21.36 44.62 -20.04
C ASN A 462 -21.42 45.91 -19.18
N MET A 463 -20.75 45.96 -18.02
CA MET A 463 -20.06 47.12 -17.38
C MET A 463 -19.59 46.74 -15.94
N PRO A 464 -18.53 47.38 -15.38
CA PRO A 464 -17.42 46.65 -14.74
C PRO A 464 -17.15 47.03 -13.27
N ALA A 465 -16.37 46.21 -12.55
CA ALA A 465 -15.72 46.60 -11.30
C ALA A 465 -14.32 45.97 -11.13
N SER A 466 -13.47 46.74 -10.45
CA SER A 466 -12.02 46.73 -10.29
C SER A 466 -11.33 45.50 -9.68
N GLN A 467 -10.12 45.18 -10.16
CA GLN A 467 -9.13 44.30 -9.53
C GLN A 467 -8.01 45.12 -8.86
N PRO A 468 -7.43 44.65 -7.74
CA PRO A 468 -6.29 43.74 -7.82
C PRO A 468 -6.40 42.59 -6.81
N MET A 469 -7.12 41.52 -7.18
CA MET A 469 -7.14 40.25 -6.41
C MET A 469 -7.41 39.04 -7.30
N GLN A 470 -6.95 39.06 -8.56
CA GLN A 470 -7.21 38.01 -9.55
C GLN A 470 -5.94 37.33 -10.12
N ARG A 471 -4.76 37.58 -9.53
CA ARG A 471 -3.52 36.90 -9.98
C ARG A 471 -3.12 35.65 -9.21
N ALA A 472 -3.92 35.19 -8.24
CA ALA A 472 -3.69 33.92 -7.55
C ALA A 472 -4.84 32.90 -7.64
N MET A 473 -5.94 33.22 -8.35
CA MET A 473 -7.12 32.34 -8.45
C MET A 473 -7.41 31.85 -9.88
N ALA A 474 -6.53 32.11 -10.85
CA ALA A 474 -6.70 31.67 -12.24
C ALA A 474 -5.71 30.55 -12.58
N ARG A 475 -5.85 29.38 -11.94
CA ARG A 475 -5.27 28.10 -12.42
C ARG A 475 -5.92 26.84 -11.86
N VAL A 476 -7.11 26.95 -11.27
CA VAL A 476 -7.98 25.79 -11.05
C VAL A 476 -9.25 26.08 -11.84
N GLY A 477 -9.23 25.69 -13.12
CA GLY A 477 -10.45 25.64 -13.92
C GLY A 477 -11.46 24.68 -13.29
N PRO A 478 -12.75 24.72 -13.71
CA PRO A 478 -13.69 23.68 -13.30
C PRO A 478 -13.06 22.32 -13.62
N VAL A 479 -13.12 21.39 -12.67
CA VAL A 479 -12.72 20.00 -12.88
C VAL A 479 -13.56 19.50 -14.04
N SER A 480 -13.01 19.51 -15.25
CA SER A 480 -13.58 18.76 -16.35
C SER A 480 -13.64 17.32 -15.85
N GLN A 481 -14.78 16.66 -16.03
CA GLN A 481 -14.80 15.21 -16.00
C GLN A 481 -13.79 14.77 -17.07
N GLY A 482 -12.55 14.51 -16.66
CA GLY A 482 -11.49 14.04 -17.54
C GLY A 482 -11.98 12.75 -18.18
N GLY A 483 -11.86 12.67 -19.50
CA GLY A 483 -12.33 11.50 -20.24
C GLY A 483 -11.49 10.29 -19.87
N VAL A 484 -12.14 9.21 -19.45
CA VAL A 484 -11.57 7.87 -19.46
C VAL A 484 -11.79 7.32 -20.86
N ARG A 485 -10.75 6.74 -21.46
CA ARG A 485 -10.79 6.21 -22.83
C ARG A 485 -10.19 4.82 -22.83
N PHE A 486 -10.99 3.85 -23.24
CA PHE A 486 -10.52 2.48 -23.46
C PHE A 486 -10.69 2.16 -24.95
N ASP A 487 -9.61 1.76 -25.62
CA ASP A 487 -9.66 1.27 -26.99
C ASP A 487 -9.77 -0.25 -26.99
N ILE A 488 -11.00 -0.73 -26.75
CA ILE A 488 -11.29 -2.16 -26.67
C ILE A 488 -11.02 -2.90 -27.99
N ASP A 489 -11.16 -2.21 -29.13
CA ASP A 489 -10.88 -2.77 -30.45
C ASP A 489 -9.39 -3.10 -30.57
N THR A 490 -8.50 -2.16 -30.21
CA THR A 490 -7.05 -2.39 -30.20
C THR A 490 -6.63 -3.42 -29.16
N TRP A 491 -7.22 -3.39 -27.96
CA TRP A 491 -6.87 -4.34 -26.90
C TRP A 491 -7.24 -5.78 -27.29
N LEU A 492 -8.45 -6.00 -27.82
CA LEU A 492 -8.93 -7.33 -28.25
C LEU A 492 -8.20 -7.87 -29.48
N ALA A 493 -7.66 -6.98 -30.34
CA ALA A 493 -6.90 -7.40 -31.52
C ALA A 493 -5.66 -8.24 -31.15
N HIS A 494 -5.06 -8.03 -29.98
CA HIS A 494 -3.96 -8.87 -29.47
C HIS A 494 -4.35 -10.35 -29.29
N TYR A 495 -5.64 -10.63 -29.12
CA TYR A 495 -6.21 -11.96 -28.92
C TYR A 495 -6.94 -12.46 -30.18
N ASN A 496 -6.63 -11.88 -31.35
CA ASN A 496 -7.23 -12.22 -32.64
C ASN A 496 -8.77 -12.19 -32.63
N THR A 497 -9.36 -11.26 -31.89
CA THR A 497 -10.81 -11.08 -31.82
C THR A 497 -11.19 -9.59 -31.91
N ALA A 498 -12.47 -9.31 -32.01
CA ALA A 498 -13.03 -7.97 -32.08
C ALA A 498 -14.25 -7.87 -31.14
N PRO A 499 -14.62 -6.68 -30.66
CA PRO A 499 -15.64 -6.54 -29.61
C PRO A 499 -16.98 -7.24 -29.90
N THR A 500 -17.45 -7.21 -31.15
CA THR A 500 -18.72 -7.83 -31.58
C THR A 500 -18.57 -9.25 -32.12
N ALA A 501 -17.34 -9.75 -32.26
CA ALA A 501 -17.09 -11.12 -32.70
C ALA A 501 -17.44 -12.11 -31.58
N LYS A 502 -17.83 -13.33 -31.95
CA LYS A 502 -17.90 -14.45 -31.01
C LYS A 502 -16.51 -15.08 -30.96
N PRO A 503 -15.79 -14.97 -29.83
CA PRO A 503 -14.46 -15.57 -29.73
C PRO A 503 -14.59 -17.09 -29.82
N GLY A 504 -13.66 -17.74 -30.53
CA GLY A 504 -13.52 -19.20 -30.43
C GLY A 504 -12.79 -19.58 -29.14
N LEU A 505 -12.82 -20.87 -28.79
CA LEU A 505 -12.20 -21.41 -27.56
C LEU A 505 -10.76 -20.92 -27.31
N SER A 506 -9.95 -20.82 -28.38
CA SER A 506 -8.57 -20.33 -28.25
C SER A 506 -8.51 -18.87 -27.78
N ALA A 507 -9.37 -18.00 -28.30
CA ALA A 507 -9.40 -16.59 -27.91
C ALA A 507 -10.00 -16.43 -26.50
N GLU A 508 -11.03 -17.23 -26.17
CA GLU A 508 -11.61 -17.28 -24.82
C GLU A 508 -10.58 -17.65 -23.76
N LEU A 509 -9.80 -18.71 -23.98
CA LEU A 509 -8.72 -19.11 -23.07
C LEU A 509 -7.66 -18.02 -22.95
N GLN A 510 -7.23 -17.41 -24.06
CA GLN A 510 -6.25 -16.31 -23.99
C GLN A 510 -6.79 -15.11 -23.19
N LEU A 511 -8.07 -14.77 -23.33
CA LEU A 511 -8.71 -13.71 -22.56
C LEU A 511 -8.79 -14.04 -21.07
N GLN A 512 -9.14 -15.28 -20.72
CA GLN A 512 -9.12 -15.75 -19.32
C GLN A 512 -7.74 -15.56 -18.69
N HIS A 513 -6.71 -16.09 -19.34
CA HIS A 513 -5.33 -16.04 -18.86
C HIS A 513 -4.77 -14.61 -18.82
N ALA A 514 -5.30 -13.71 -19.65
CA ALA A 514 -4.90 -12.31 -19.67
C ALA A 514 -5.36 -11.52 -18.43
N VAL A 515 -6.50 -11.89 -17.83
CA VAL A 515 -7.15 -11.05 -16.79
C VAL A 515 -7.34 -11.76 -15.46
N LEU A 516 -7.45 -13.09 -15.46
CA LEU A 516 -7.66 -13.88 -14.25
C LEU A 516 -6.36 -14.57 -13.81
N PRO A 517 -6.07 -14.61 -12.50
CA PRO A 517 -4.92 -15.35 -11.96
C PRO A 517 -5.17 -16.87 -11.92
N LEU A 518 -6.42 -17.30 -12.06
CA LEU A 518 -6.90 -18.68 -11.95
C LEU A 518 -8.04 -18.88 -12.95
N THR A 519 -8.46 -20.13 -13.16
CA THR A 519 -9.66 -20.43 -13.95
C THR A 519 -10.89 -19.73 -13.37
N PRO A 520 -11.83 -19.25 -14.21
CA PRO A 520 -13.07 -18.62 -13.74
C PRO A 520 -13.79 -19.47 -12.70
N VAL A 521 -14.32 -18.82 -11.66
CA VAL A 521 -15.13 -19.48 -10.64
C VAL A 521 -16.55 -19.71 -11.17
N ASP A 522 -17.09 -18.70 -11.86
CA ASP A 522 -18.42 -18.76 -12.44
C ASP A 522 -18.36 -19.25 -13.90
N ALA A 523 -19.40 -19.96 -14.32
CA ALA A 523 -19.53 -20.35 -15.71
C ALA A 523 -19.81 -19.11 -16.58
N ILE A 524 -18.96 -18.87 -17.58
CA ILE A 524 -19.07 -17.73 -18.50
C ILE A 524 -19.70 -18.21 -19.82
N GLU A 525 -20.69 -17.49 -20.32
CA GLU A 525 -21.36 -17.80 -21.58
C GLU A 525 -20.41 -17.68 -22.78
N THR A 526 -20.06 -18.81 -23.40
CA THR A 526 -19.11 -18.90 -24.52
C THR A 526 -19.69 -18.47 -25.87
N ASP A 527 -21.01 -18.26 -25.96
CA ASP A 527 -21.69 -17.82 -27.18
C ASP A 527 -21.90 -16.29 -27.26
N SER A 528 -21.34 -15.55 -26.29
CA SER A 528 -21.42 -14.10 -26.18
C SER A 528 -20.42 -13.39 -27.10
N THR A 529 -20.56 -12.07 -27.26
CA THR A 529 -19.55 -11.27 -27.97
C THR A 529 -18.28 -11.16 -27.13
N ALA A 530 -17.12 -10.95 -27.75
CA ALA A 530 -15.84 -10.87 -27.03
C ALA A 530 -15.84 -9.75 -25.98
N SER A 531 -16.54 -8.64 -26.23
CA SER A 531 -16.74 -7.59 -25.24
C SER A 531 -17.53 -8.06 -24.01
N ALA A 532 -18.63 -8.79 -24.22
CA ALA A 532 -19.47 -9.31 -23.15
C ALA A 532 -18.75 -10.44 -22.37
N TYR A 533 -17.97 -11.26 -23.08
CA TYR A 533 -17.14 -12.30 -22.48
C TYR A 533 -16.06 -11.68 -21.56
N LEU A 534 -15.36 -10.66 -22.05
CA LEU A 534 -14.35 -9.93 -21.27
C LEU A 534 -14.98 -9.23 -20.06
N GLU A 535 -16.13 -8.58 -20.23
CA GLU A 535 -16.85 -7.98 -19.12
C GLU A 535 -17.21 -9.02 -18.05
N ALA A 536 -17.70 -10.19 -18.45
CA ALA A 536 -18.01 -11.29 -17.54
C ALA A 536 -16.78 -11.77 -16.76
N LEU A 537 -15.62 -11.90 -17.41
CA LEU A 537 -14.36 -12.25 -16.73
C LEU A 537 -14.01 -11.26 -15.62
N LEU A 538 -14.18 -9.96 -15.86
CA LEU A 538 -13.83 -8.93 -14.88
C LEU A 538 -14.84 -8.83 -13.73
N MET A 539 -16.02 -9.42 -13.89
CA MET A 539 -17.01 -9.60 -12.84
C MET A 539 -16.80 -10.89 -12.04
N ASP A 540 -15.95 -11.81 -12.52
CA ASP A 540 -15.66 -13.06 -11.83
C ASP A 540 -14.93 -12.79 -10.49
N PRO A 541 -15.24 -13.52 -9.41
CA PRO A 541 -14.54 -13.41 -8.15
C PRO A 541 -13.01 -13.55 -8.25
N ALA A 542 -12.50 -14.38 -9.18
CA ALA A 542 -11.07 -14.57 -9.41
C ALA A 542 -10.39 -13.27 -9.85
N TYR A 543 -11.09 -12.33 -10.48
CA TYR A 543 -10.51 -11.04 -10.86
C TYR A 543 -10.11 -10.20 -9.65
N GLN A 544 -10.71 -10.44 -8.48
CA GLN A 544 -10.35 -9.74 -7.25
C GLN A 544 -9.05 -10.24 -6.64
N LEU A 545 -8.52 -11.35 -7.14
CA LEU A 545 -7.37 -12.05 -6.61
C LEU A 545 -6.11 -11.76 -7.45
N LYS A 546 -4.95 -11.99 -6.83
CA LYS A 546 -3.63 -11.97 -7.45
C LYS A 546 -2.80 -13.13 -6.90
#